data_AF-A0A150QCK4-F1
#
_entry.id   AF-A0A150QCK4-F1
#
_cell.length_a   1.000
_cell.length_b   1.000
_cell.length_c   1.000
_cell.angle_alpha   90.00
_cell.angle_beta   90.00
_cell.angle_gamma   90.00
#
_symmetry.space_group_name_H-M   'P 1'
#
loop_
_entity.id
_entity.type
_entity.pdbx_description
1 polymer ?
#
loop_
_entity_poly.entity_id
_entity_poly.type
_entity_poly.pdbx_seq_one_letter_code
_entity_poly.pdbx_strand_id
1 'polypeptide(L)'
;MSLFEWFGLRRGDSRRRAAEAKELAGDLAGAVELYVEAGMPDDAARVLLLRADAERSVEKRIAFCATASRTAESPELRRAALGRKALLAFDLVRARGASAMRSEVLAVARELEAAGELERAADAYALVGDSESETRVLAAAGAIDRLEERLRVSMTAERDQRELAAALRKIADLDRVAERREAIAVAEAWLGGSRDGERVTDALRAIRARLLTGPLLTIELGGALLRCALGDEVTIGRGEATLVVASRAVSRTHARIRRGPSGIEVEDLGTRNGTTLAGARLTGALPVGRGVQILLGGEVPCAIAPGTGQGCVVELAGERFSVPLGDLPVGPWRIRLERAAASAFVALKTPPGAPPPFLGDYQLAPSVELCAGDAIAASRGGAPVFRIPAGGQ
;
A
#
# COMPACT_ATOMS: atom_id res chain seq x y z
N MET A 1 39.38 57.46 47.04
CA MET A 1 39.89 56.09 47.06
C MET A 1 40.34 55.76 48.47
N SER A 2 39.71 54.78 49.12
CA SER A 2 40.05 54.40 50.50
C SER A 2 41.31 53.53 50.53
N LEU A 3 42.03 53.50 51.66
CA LEU A 3 43.22 52.65 51.87
C LEU A 3 42.96 51.15 51.56
N PHE A 4 41.70 50.71 51.67
CA PHE A 4 41.26 49.35 51.35
C PHE A 4 41.26 49.04 49.85
N GLU A 5 40.96 50.01 48.98
CA GLU A 5 40.97 49.82 47.52
C GLU A 5 42.42 49.66 47.00
N TRP A 6 43.38 50.36 47.60
CA TRP A 6 44.80 50.29 47.24
C TRP A 6 45.46 48.94 47.60
N PHE A 7 45.12 48.36 48.76
CA PHE A 7 45.60 47.03 49.15
C PHE A 7 44.93 45.89 48.36
N GLY A 8 43.66 46.05 47.97
CA GLY A 8 42.94 45.08 47.13
C GLY A 8 43.56 44.95 45.74
N LEU A 9 43.91 46.07 45.11
CA LEU A 9 44.56 46.11 43.79
C LEU A 9 45.94 45.42 43.77
N ARG A 10 46.74 45.62 44.82
CA ARG A 10 48.10 45.05 44.91
C ARG A 10 48.12 43.55 45.20
N ARG A 11 47.08 43.02 45.86
CA ARG A 11 46.89 41.58 46.11
C ARG A 11 46.42 40.83 44.86
N GLY A 12 45.55 41.44 44.05
CA GLY A 12 45.10 40.89 42.78
C GLY A 12 46.25 40.69 41.78
N ASP A 13 47.15 41.67 41.69
CA ASP A 13 48.32 41.63 40.81
C ASP A 13 49.35 40.54 41.21
N SER A 14 49.49 40.28 42.52
CA SER A 14 50.32 39.16 43.02
C SER A 14 49.75 37.79 42.69
N ARG A 15 48.42 37.61 42.81
CA ARG A 15 47.76 36.32 42.53
C ARG A 15 47.74 36.01 41.04
N ARG A 16 47.53 37.03 40.21
CA ARG A 16 47.65 36.92 38.75
C ARG A 16 49.02 36.41 38.33
N ARG A 17 50.11 37.02 38.82
CA ARG A 17 51.48 36.56 38.49
C ARG A 17 51.75 35.14 38.97
N ALA A 18 51.20 34.74 40.10
CA ALA A 18 51.31 33.37 40.59
C ALA A 18 50.57 32.37 39.67
N ALA A 19 49.38 32.73 39.18
CA ALA A 19 48.62 31.94 38.21
C ALA A 19 49.37 31.80 36.88
N GLU A 20 49.90 32.91 36.34
CA GLU A 20 50.70 32.94 35.11
C GLU A 20 51.96 32.07 35.24
N ALA A 21 52.66 32.15 36.38
CA ALA A 21 53.84 31.32 36.63
C ALA A 21 53.51 29.82 36.67
N LYS A 22 52.36 29.43 37.23
CA LYS A 22 51.88 28.04 37.23
C LYS A 22 51.51 27.55 35.83
N GLU A 23 50.86 28.41 35.05
CA GLU A 23 50.53 28.11 33.65
C GLU A 23 51.80 27.89 32.81
N LEU A 24 52.78 28.79 32.92
CA LEU A 24 54.09 28.69 32.24
C LEU A 24 54.87 27.43 32.68
N ALA A 25 54.70 27.00 33.93
CA ALA A 25 55.30 25.77 34.44
C ALA A 25 54.55 24.49 34.01
N GLY A 26 53.43 24.60 33.29
CA GLY A 26 52.61 23.46 32.85
C GLY A 26 51.67 22.90 33.92
N ASP A 27 51.63 23.49 35.12
CA ASP A 27 50.67 23.13 36.17
C ASP A 27 49.33 23.84 35.91
N LEU A 28 48.64 23.38 34.87
CA LEU A 28 47.37 23.96 34.43
C LEU A 28 46.25 23.82 35.46
N ALA A 29 46.31 22.80 36.33
CA ALA A 29 45.32 22.64 37.39
C ALA A 29 45.47 23.71 38.46
N GLY A 30 46.71 23.91 38.97
CA GLY A 30 47.00 24.98 39.92
C GLY A 30 46.80 26.38 39.33
N ALA A 31 47.06 26.56 38.03
CA ALA A 31 46.79 27.82 37.35
C ALA A 31 45.30 28.18 37.36
N VAL A 32 44.40 27.23 37.05
CA VAL A 32 42.94 27.46 37.07
C VAL A 32 42.46 27.90 38.45
N GLU A 33 42.89 27.23 39.52
CA GLU A 33 42.51 27.58 40.89
C GLU A 33 42.93 29.01 41.24
N LEU A 34 44.19 29.37 40.94
CA LEU A 34 44.69 30.72 41.19
C LEU A 34 44.01 31.80 40.36
N TYR A 35 43.65 31.52 39.10
CA TYR A 35 42.89 32.46 38.27
C TYR A 35 41.48 32.69 38.83
N VAL A 36 40.80 31.65 39.32
CA VAL A 36 39.48 31.79 39.98
C VAL A 36 39.62 32.62 41.27
N GLU A 37 40.61 32.34 42.12
CA GLU A 37 40.87 33.10 43.35
C GLU A 37 41.30 34.55 43.12
N ALA A 38 41.88 34.83 41.95
CA ALA A 38 42.24 36.18 41.51
C ALA A 38 41.06 36.95 40.92
N GLY A 39 39.88 36.33 40.75
CA GLY A 39 38.73 36.95 40.09
C GLY A 39 38.94 37.10 38.58
N MET A 40 39.66 36.17 37.96
CA MET A 40 39.96 36.15 36.51
C MET A 40 39.32 34.91 35.84
N PRO A 41 37.99 34.85 35.78
CA PRO A 41 37.25 33.67 35.29
C PRO A 41 37.51 33.34 33.82
N ASP A 42 37.73 34.34 32.97
CA ASP A 42 38.02 34.10 31.54
C ASP A 42 39.40 33.46 31.33
N ASP A 43 40.41 33.85 32.12
CA ASP A 43 41.72 33.18 32.10
C ASP A 43 41.63 31.74 32.62
N ALA A 44 40.88 31.51 33.70
CA ALA A 44 40.59 30.17 34.19
C ALA A 44 39.89 29.30 33.13
N ALA A 45 38.89 29.86 32.44
CA ALA A 45 38.20 29.17 31.35
C ALA A 45 39.12 28.88 30.16
N ARG A 46 40.01 29.80 29.77
CA ARG A 46 41.00 29.59 28.72
C ARG A 46 41.96 28.46 29.08
N VAL A 47 42.47 28.42 30.31
CA VAL A 47 43.36 27.34 30.78
C VAL A 47 42.62 26.01 30.85
N LEU A 48 41.33 25.99 31.22
CA LEU A 48 40.50 24.78 31.15
C LEU A 48 40.37 24.24 29.71
N LEU A 49 40.27 25.10 28.70
CA LEU A 49 40.29 24.69 27.31
C LEU A 49 41.66 24.13 26.88
N LEU A 50 42.76 24.72 27.33
CA LEU A 50 44.10 24.14 27.12
C LEU A 50 44.23 22.74 27.74
N ARG A 51 43.66 22.54 28.93
CA ARG A 51 43.58 21.21 29.55
C ARG A 51 42.76 20.23 28.71
N ALA A 52 41.66 20.68 28.13
CA ALA A 52 40.85 19.87 27.22
C ALA A 52 41.61 19.50 25.93
N ASP A 53 42.51 20.34 25.46
CA ASP A 53 43.30 20.07 24.25
C ASP A 53 44.45 19.07 24.52
N ALA A 54 45.02 19.09 25.74
CA ALA A 54 46.09 18.17 26.16
C ALA A 54 45.58 16.80 26.66
N GLU A 55 44.30 16.67 26.98
CA GLU A 55 43.71 15.45 27.55
C GLU A 55 43.37 14.41 26.47
N ARG A 56 43.58 13.12 26.78
CA ARG A 56 43.35 12.01 25.84
C ARG A 56 41.93 11.43 25.92
N SER A 57 41.33 11.40 27.11
CA SER A 57 39.96 10.87 27.29
C SER A 57 38.92 11.90 26.83
N VAL A 58 38.08 11.53 25.88
CA VAL A 58 37.02 12.40 25.33
C VAL A 58 36.05 12.85 26.43
N GLU A 59 35.73 11.99 27.39
CA GLU A 59 34.84 12.29 28.51
C GLU A 59 35.44 13.39 29.40
N LYS A 60 36.74 13.30 29.70
CA LYS A 60 37.44 14.33 30.47
C LYS A 60 37.57 15.63 29.69
N ARG A 61 37.80 15.58 28.37
CA ARG A 61 37.79 16.76 27.51
C ARG A 61 36.44 17.47 27.54
N ILE A 62 35.34 16.73 27.42
CA ILE A 62 33.97 17.25 27.55
C ILE A 62 33.77 17.90 28.93
N ALA A 63 34.24 17.26 30.01
CA ALA A 63 34.13 17.80 31.36
C ALA A 63 34.90 19.12 31.53
N PHE A 64 36.11 19.23 30.97
CA PHE A 64 36.89 20.47 30.96
C PHE A 64 36.21 21.58 30.16
N CYS A 65 35.73 21.29 28.95
CA CYS A 65 34.98 22.26 28.13
C CYS A 65 33.67 22.70 28.82
N ALA A 66 32.95 21.78 29.46
CA ALA A 66 31.74 22.09 30.21
C ALA A 66 32.02 22.99 31.41
N THR A 67 33.13 22.77 32.11
CA THR A 67 33.57 23.63 33.21
C THR A 67 34.00 24.99 32.69
N ALA A 68 34.80 25.05 31.63
CA ALA A 68 35.21 26.30 30.99
C ALA A 68 34.01 27.16 30.58
N SER A 69 32.96 26.55 29.99
CA SER A 69 31.74 27.27 29.59
C SER A 69 30.99 27.86 30.79
N ARG A 70 30.94 27.16 31.93
CA ARG A 70 30.32 27.69 33.16
C ARG A 70 31.18 28.76 33.83
N THR A 71 32.50 28.66 33.73
CA THR A 71 33.45 29.60 34.35
C THR A 71 33.55 30.90 33.56
N ALA A 72 33.51 30.87 32.23
CA ALA A 72 33.69 32.05 31.38
C ALA A 72 32.61 33.13 31.64
N GLU A 73 33.05 34.36 31.83
CA GLU A 73 32.21 35.56 31.88
C GLU A 73 31.98 36.12 30.48
N SER A 74 33.02 36.13 29.64
CA SER A 74 32.92 36.53 28.24
C SER A 74 31.92 35.65 27.48
N PRO A 75 30.91 36.25 26.80
CA PRO A 75 29.97 35.51 25.97
C PRO A 75 30.66 34.72 24.85
N GLU A 76 31.74 35.26 24.28
CA GLU A 76 32.50 34.65 23.19
C GLU A 76 33.24 33.41 23.67
N LEU A 77 33.94 33.50 24.80
CA LEU A 77 34.67 32.38 25.38
C LEU A 77 33.70 31.29 25.89
N ARG A 78 32.59 31.69 26.51
CA ARG A 78 31.51 30.78 26.91
C ARG A 78 30.97 29.99 25.72
N ARG A 79 30.70 30.67 24.59
CA ARG A 79 30.23 30.07 23.35
C ARG A 79 31.27 29.13 22.74
N ALA A 80 32.54 29.54 22.69
CA ALA A 80 33.63 28.72 22.18
C ALA A 80 33.82 27.42 23.01
N ALA A 81 33.77 27.53 24.34
CA ALA A 81 33.86 26.38 25.23
C ALA A 81 32.66 25.43 25.07
N LEU A 82 31.45 25.99 24.93
CA LEU A 82 30.24 25.22 24.67
C LEU A 82 30.33 24.51 23.31
N GLY A 83 30.83 25.17 22.26
CA GLY A 83 31.02 24.58 20.93
C GLY A 83 31.95 23.37 20.96
N ARG A 84 33.13 23.50 21.59
CA ARG A 84 34.06 22.36 21.74
C ARG A 84 33.42 21.19 22.50
N LYS A 85 32.69 21.49 23.59
CA LYS A 85 31.95 20.46 24.35
C LYS A 85 30.92 19.76 23.45
N ALA A 86 30.09 20.53 22.76
CA ALA A 86 28.98 20.04 21.97
C ALA A 86 29.44 19.23 20.75
N LEU A 87 30.52 19.65 20.07
CA LEU A 87 31.12 18.90 18.95
C LEU A 87 31.65 17.53 19.39
N LEU A 88 32.38 17.46 20.52
CA LEU A 88 32.85 16.19 21.07
C LEU A 88 31.68 15.27 21.48
N ALA A 89 30.65 15.85 22.11
CA ALA A 89 29.45 15.10 22.49
C ALA A 89 28.70 14.59 21.25
N PHE A 90 28.63 15.38 20.18
CA PHE A 90 28.01 15.00 18.92
C PHE A 90 28.74 13.84 18.26
N ASP A 91 30.07 13.84 18.22
CA ASP A 91 30.84 12.71 17.70
C ASP A 91 30.58 11.42 18.48
N LEU A 92 30.48 11.49 19.82
CA LEU A 92 30.14 10.33 20.65
C LEU A 92 28.72 9.80 20.39
N VAL A 93 27.74 10.70 20.27
CA VAL A 93 26.35 10.34 19.98
C VAL A 93 26.24 9.73 18.58
N ARG A 94 26.90 10.34 17.59
CA ARG A 94 26.92 9.85 16.21
C ARG A 94 27.59 8.47 16.11
N ALA A 95 28.70 8.26 16.81
CA ALA A 95 29.39 6.97 16.84
C ALA A 95 28.53 5.84 17.45
N ARG A 96 27.64 6.17 18.39
CA ARG A 96 26.68 5.22 18.99
C ARG A 96 25.48 4.91 18.09
N GLY A 97 25.21 5.75 17.08
CA GLY A 97 24.11 5.54 16.11
C GLY A 97 22.77 5.31 16.80
N ALA A 98 22.08 4.22 16.41
CA ALA A 98 20.76 3.87 16.94
C ALA A 98 20.73 3.58 18.46
N SER A 99 21.88 3.37 19.09
CA SER A 99 21.96 3.16 20.55
C SER A 99 21.94 4.46 21.35
N ALA A 100 22.08 5.62 20.71
CA ALA A 100 22.00 6.91 21.39
C ALA A 100 20.54 7.27 21.73
N MET A 101 20.32 7.78 22.94
CA MET A 101 18.97 8.18 23.36
C MET A 101 18.54 9.47 22.64
N ARG A 102 17.29 9.51 22.15
CA ARG A 102 16.72 10.71 21.51
C ARG A 102 16.91 11.99 22.36
N SER A 103 16.70 11.90 23.67
CA SER A 103 16.86 13.03 24.60
C SER A 103 18.31 13.52 24.69
N GLU A 104 19.29 12.62 24.59
CA GLU A 104 20.72 12.95 24.57
C GLU A 104 21.07 13.68 23.27
N VAL A 105 20.64 13.15 22.11
CA VAL A 105 20.90 13.78 20.81
C VAL A 105 20.29 15.19 20.73
N LEU A 106 19.05 15.36 21.22
CA LEU A 106 18.39 16.67 21.28
C LEU A 106 19.10 17.65 22.24
N ALA A 107 19.68 17.16 23.34
CA ALA A 107 20.46 18.01 24.22
C ALA A 107 21.73 18.51 23.51
N VAL A 108 22.44 17.63 22.83
CA VAL A 108 23.62 17.99 22.03
C VAL A 108 23.26 18.94 20.89
N ALA A 109 22.16 18.70 20.17
CA ALA A 109 21.69 19.58 19.09
C ALA A 109 21.46 21.03 19.58
N ARG A 110 20.78 21.19 20.73
CA ARG A 110 20.56 22.50 21.36
C ARG A 110 21.86 23.16 21.81
N GLU A 111 22.82 22.39 22.32
CA GLU A 111 24.12 22.92 22.71
C GLU A 111 24.95 23.38 21.50
N LEU A 112 24.93 22.62 20.40
CA LEU A 112 25.55 23.02 19.12
C LEU A 112 24.92 24.32 18.59
N GLU A 113 23.60 24.41 18.63
CA GLU A 113 22.87 25.60 18.19
C GLU A 113 23.21 26.82 19.04
N ALA A 114 23.21 26.68 20.38
CA ALA A 114 23.62 27.75 21.30
C ALA A 114 25.09 28.16 21.11
N ALA A 115 25.93 27.22 20.68
CA ALA A 115 27.33 27.47 20.33
C ALA A 115 27.52 28.16 18.98
N GLY A 116 26.48 28.24 18.13
CA GLY A 116 26.57 28.75 16.77
C GLY A 116 27.08 27.73 15.74
N GLU A 117 27.21 26.46 16.12
CA GLU A 117 27.60 25.34 15.24
C GLU A 117 26.37 24.84 14.44
N LEU A 118 25.78 25.72 13.63
CA LEU A 118 24.44 25.54 13.08
C LEU A 118 24.30 24.34 12.12
N GLU A 119 25.28 24.10 11.24
CA GLU A 119 25.25 22.93 10.36
C GLU A 119 25.37 21.61 11.13
N ARG A 120 26.15 21.58 12.22
CA ARG A 120 26.26 20.41 13.08
C ARG A 120 24.99 20.21 13.91
N ALA A 121 24.37 21.30 14.36
CA ALA A 121 23.06 21.23 14.99
C ALA A 121 22.02 20.63 14.02
N ALA A 122 22.06 21.02 12.74
CA ALA A 122 21.21 20.44 11.70
C ALA A 122 21.42 18.93 11.56
N ASP A 123 22.68 18.49 11.44
CA ASP A 123 23.04 17.07 11.40
C ASP A 123 22.49 16.32 12.63
N ALA A 124 22.54 16.93 13.82
CA ALA A 124 22.03 16.33 15.06
C ALA A 124 20.50 16.24 15.12
N TYR A 125 19.77 17.27 14.67
CA TYR A 125 18.31 17.22 14.54
C TYR A 125 17.87 16.17 13.50
N ALA A 126 18.63 16.02 12.41
CA ALA A 126 18.39 15.00 11.39
C ALA A 126 18.47 13.57 11.96
N LEU A 127 19.44 13.29 12.86
CA LEU A 127 19.59 11.97 13.49
C LEU A 127 18.34 11.51 14.27
N VAL A 128 17.53 12.45 14.75
CA VAL A 128 16.28 12.17 15.46
C VAL A 128 15.03 12.49 14.65
N GLY A 129 15.17 12.82 13.36
CA GLY A 129 14.06 13.17 12.49
C GLY A 129 13.29 14.42 12.90
N ASP A 130 13.95 15.38 13.57
CA ASP A 130 13.38 16.69 13.90
C ASP A 130 13.56 17.65 12.70
N SER A 131 12.72 17.47 11.69
CA SER A 131 12.80 18.23 10.42
C SER A 131 12.53 19.72 10.60
N GLU A 132 11.72 20.11 11.58
CA GLU A 132 11.40 21.52 11.84
C GLU A 132 12.63 22.26 12.37
N SER A 133 13.26 21.72 13.42
CA SER A 133 14.47 22.29 13.99
C SER A 133 15.62 22.30 12.99
N GLU A 134 15.80 21.22 12.23
CA GLU A 134 16.83 21.12 11.20
C GLU A 134 16.69 22.19 10.11
N THR A 135 15.49 22.35 9.54
CA THR A 135 15.23 23.33 8.48
C THR A 135 15.49 24.74 8.99
N ARG A 136 15.06 25.03 10.23
CA ARG A 136 15.26 26.32 10.88
C ARG A 136 16.73 26.66 11.08
N VAL A 137 17.56 25.72 11.55
CA VAL A 137 18.99 25.98 11.76
C VAL A 137 19.78 26.03 10.45
N LEU A 138 19.40 25.25 9.43
CA LEU A 138 19.99 25.35 8.09
C LEU A 138 19.70 26.72 7.45
N ALA A 139 18.49 27.26 7.64
CA ALA A 139 18.14 28.61 7.20
C ALA A 139 18.97 29.67 7.92
N ALA A 140 19.15 29.54 9.23
CA ALA A 140 20.01 30.44 10.01
C ALA A 140 21.50 30.34 9.60
N ALA A 141 21.96 29.17 9.14
CA ALA A 141 23.31 28.94 8.66
C ALA A 141 23.56 29.47 7.23
N GLY A 142 22.50 29.82 6.48
CA GLY A 142 22.61 30.15 5.05
C GLY A 142 22.98 28.94 4.18
N ALA A 143 22.69 27.73 4.63
CA ALA A 143 23.02 26.48 3.92
C ALA A 143 21.99 26.18 2.80
N ILE A 144 21.96 27.04 1.78
CA ILE A 144 20.95 27.02 0.69
C ILE A 144 20.90 25.66 -0.01
N ASP A 145 22.05 25.11 -0.44
CA ASP A 145 22.10 23.84 -1.17
C ASP A 145 21.47 22.68 -0.37
N ARG A 146 21.68 22.64 0.95
CA ARG A 146 21.10 21.61 1.82
C ARG A 146 19.59 21.78 1.99
N LEU A 147 19.12 23.03 2.10
CA LEU A 147 17.69 23.33 2.17
C LEU A 147 16.97 22.95 0.87
N GLU A 148 17.57 23.25 -0.28
CA GLU A 148 17.03 22.89 -1.59
C GLU A 148 16.91 21.37 -1.75
N GLU A 149 17.94 20.62 -1.37
CA GLU A 149 17.91 19.16 -1.43
C GLU A 149 16.83 18.58 -0.50
N ARG A 150 16.72 19.10 0.73
CA ARG A 150 15.67 18.72 1.69
C ARG A 150 14.27 18.98 1.14
N LEU A 151 14.06 20.17 0.59
CA LEU A 151 12.79 20.55 -0.01
C LEU A 151 12.47 19.64 -1.20
N ARG A 152 13.44 19.35 -2.06
CA ARG A 152 13.29 18.46 -3.23
C ARG A 152 12.84 17.06 -2.83
N VAL A 153 13.47 16.48 -1.80
CA VAL A 153 13.08 15.16 -1.27
C VAL A 153 11.65 15.21 -0.71
N SER A 154 11.33 16.22 0.11
CA SER A 154 9.98 16.38 0.69
C SER A 154 8.91 16.55 -0.39
N MET A 155 9.14 17.40 -1.38
CA MET A 155 8.21 17.64 -2.49
C MET A 155 7.99 16.40 -3.34
N THR A 156 9.05 15.62 -3.59
CA THR A 156 8.94 14.36 -4.34
C THR A 156 8.10 13.35 -3.57
N ALA A 157 8.37 13.16 -2.27
CA ALA A 157 7.60 12.25 -1.43
C ALA A 157 6.12 12.66 -1.32
N GLU A 158 5.83 13.95 -1.12
CA GLU A 158 4.46 14.44 -1.10
C GLU A 158 3.75 14.24 -2.44
N ARG A 159 4.45 14.48 -3.55
CA ARG A 159 3.91 14.25 -4.89
C ARG A 159 3.55 12.78 -5.09
N ASP A 160 4.46 11.87 -4.74
CA ASP A 160 4.24 10.43 -4.86
C ASP A 160 3.06 9.97 -4.00
N GLN A 161 2.92 10.50 -2.78
CA GLN A 161 1.77 10.24 -1.91
C GLN A 161 0.45 10.74 -2.51
N ARG A 162 0.44 11.95 -3.08
CA ARG A 162 -0.75 12.51 -3.75
C ARG A 162 -1.13 11.70 -4.98
N GLU A 163 -0.15 11.30 -5.79
CA GLU A 163 -0.37 10.47 -6.98
C GLU A 163 -0.91 9.08 -6.57
N LEU A 164 -0.38 8.46 -5.52
CA LEU A 164 -0.88 7.18 -4.99
C LEU A 164 -2.32 7.31 -4.49
N ALA A 165 -2.61 8.36 -3.72
CA ALA A 165 -3.96 8.62 -3.21
C ALA A 165 -4.96 8.84 -4.35
N ALA A 166 -4.56 9.55 -5.41
CA ALA A 166 -5.38 9.77 -6.60
C ALA A 166 -5.64 8.46 -7.36
N ALA A 167 -4.61 7.62 -7.53
CA ALA A 167 -4.74 6.32 -8.19
C ALA A 167 -5.68 5.38 -7.43
N LEU A 168 -5.50 5.25 -6.11
CA LEU A 168 -6.37 4.43 -5.26
C LEU A 168 -7.82 4.92 -5.27
N ARG A 169 -8.03 6.24 -5.23
CA ARG A 169 -9.37 6.83 -5.36
C ARG A 169 -9.99 6.48 -6.70
N LYS A 170 -9.26 6.65 -7.81
CA LYS A 170 -9.75 6.31 -9.15
C LYS A 170 -10.12 4.84 -9.26
N ILE A 171 -9.29 3.92 -8.76
CA ILE A 171 -9.57 2.47 -8.74
C ILE A 171 -10.86 2.18 -7.95
N ALA A 172 -11.00 2.76 -6.76
CA ALA A 172 -12.18 2.56 -5.93
C ALA A 172 -13.46 3.14 -6.58
N ASP A 173 -13.36 4.31 -7.20
CA ASP A 173 -14.48 4.94 -7.90
C ASP A 173 -14.96 4.07 -9.08
N LEU A 174 -14.03 3.54 -9.88
CA LEU A 174 -14.32 2.64 -11.00
C LEU A 174 -14.96 1.32 -10.54
N ASP A 175 -14.50 0.71 -9.45
CA ASP A 175 -15.11 -0.51 -8.92
C ASP A 175 -16.54 -0.26 -8.39
N ARG A 176 -16.80 0.91 -7.78
CA ARG A 176 -18.16 1.28 -7.32
C ARG A 176 -19.17 1.40 -8.46
N VAL A 177 -18.73 1.82 -9.65
CA VAL A 177 -19.57 1.91 -10.86
C VAL A 177 -19.49 0.67 -11.75
N ALA A 178 -18.90 -0.42 -11.24
CA ALA A 178 -18.72 -1.70 -11.93
C ALA A 178 -17.88 -1.64 -13.24
N GLU A 179 -17.06 -0.60 -13.43
CA GLU A 179 -16.10 -0.46 -14.53
C GLU A 179 -14.74 -1.08 -14.14
N ARG A 180 -14.78 -2.37 -13.83
CA ARG A 180 -13.70 -3.09 -13.14
C ARG A 180 -12.53 -3.39 -14.04
N ARG A 181 -12.77 -3.53 -15.35
CA ARG A 181 -11.68 -3.65 -16.32
C ARG A 181 -10.85 -2.37 -16.39
N GLU A 182 -11.49 -1.20 -16.35
CA GLU A 182 -10.74 0.06 -16.29
C GLU A 182 -10.03 0.18 -14.94
N ALA A 183 -10.67 -0.21 -13.82
CA ALA A 183 -10.03 -0.21 -12.51
C ALA A 183 -8.77 -1.08 -12.49
N ILE A 184 -8.83 -2.29 -13.07
CA ILE A 184 -7.69 -3.20 -13.23
C ILE A 184 -6.61 -2.57 -14.10
N ALA A 185 -6.96 -1.98 -15.24
CA ALA A 185 -6.01 -1.34 -16.15
C ALA A 185 -5.26 -0.17 -15.47
N VAL A 186 -5.96 0.64 -14.67
CA VAL A 186 -5.34 1.71 -13.88
C VAL A 186 -4.35 1.14 -12.85
N ALA A 187 -4.73 0.06 -12.15
CA ALA A 187 -3.86 -0.60 -11.18
C ALA A 187 -2.62 -1.20 -11.85
N GLU A 188 -2.77 -1.90 -12.98
CA GLU A 188 -1.67 -2.51 -13.73
C GLU A 188 -0.71 -1.46 -14.28
N ALA A 189 -1.23 -0.35 -14.82
CA ALA A 189 -0.41 0.76 -15.29
C ALA A 189 0.42 1.39 -14.15
N TRP A 190 -0.15 1.52 -12.94
CA TRP A 190 0.58 1.99 -11.76
C TRP A 190 1.71 1.03 -11.38
N LEU A 191 1.41 -0.27 -11.29
CA LEU A 191 2.37 -1.30 -10.89
C LEU A 191 3.50 -1.49 -11.90
N GLY A 192 3.25 -1.21 -13.19
CA GLY A 192 4.28 -1.18 -14.23
C GLY A 192 5.31 -0.06 -14.08
N GLY A 193 5.04 0.96 -13.24
CA GLY A 193 5.90 2.14 -13.06
C GLY A 193 7.03 2.00 -12.03
N SER A 194 7.29 0.80 -11.49
CA SER A 194 8.34 0.54 -10.46
C SER A 194 8.21 1.38 -9.18
N ARG A 195 6.99 1.69 -8.76
CA ARG A 195 6.66 2.41 -7.52
C ARG A 195 6.30 1.43 -6.40
N ASP A 196 6.45 1.85 -5.15
CA ASP A 196 5.81 1.14 -4.03
C ASP A 196 4.29 1.10 -4.29
N GLY A 197 3.76 -0.10 -4.24
CA GLY A 197 2.46 -0.44 -4.82
C GLY A 197 1.72 -1.49 -4.01
N GLU A 198 2.10 -1.76 -2.77
CA GLU A 198 1.42 -2.76 -1.92
C GLU A 198 -0.08 -2.50 -1.84
N ARG A 199 -0.47 -1.25 -1.52
CA ARG A 199 -1.88 -0.83 -1.45
C ARG A 199 -2.63 -0.98 -2.78
N VAL A 200 -1.96 -0.74 -3.91
CA VAL A 200 -2.54 -0.91 -5.26
C VAL A 200 -2.66 -2.39 -5.61
N THR A 201 -1.67 -3.20 -5.21
CA THR A 201 -1.68 -4.65 -5.37
C THR A 201 -2.84 -5.28 -4.59
N ASP A 202 -3.07 -4.83 -3.37
CA ASP A 202 -4.21 -5.28 -2.56
C ASP A 202 -5.55 -4.89 -3.17
N ALA A 203 -5.68 -3.64 -3.66
CA ALA A 203 -6.88 -3.19 -4.36
C ALA A 203 -7.14 -4.04 -5.62
N LEU A 204 -6.11 -4.30 -6.43
CA LEU A 204 -6.19 -5.15 -7.62
C LEU A 204 -6.60 -6.59 -7.27
N ARG A 205 -6.00 -7.16 -6.23
CA ARG A 205 -6.32 -8.51 -5.74
C ARG A 205 -7.77 -8.58 -5.26
N ALA A 206 -8.25 -7.56 -4.54
CA ALA A 206 -9.62 -7.50 -4.02
C ALA A 206 -10.68 -7.42 -5.14
N ILE A 207 -10.39 -6.74 -6.26
CA ILE A 207 -11.27 -6.73 -7.44
C ILE A 207 -11.25 -8.10 -8.12
N ARG A 208 -10.06 -8.63 -8.42
CA ARG A 208 -9.90 -9.91 -9.13
C ARG A 208 -10.52 -11.09 -8.38
N ALA A 209 -10.44 -11.10 -7.04
CA ALA A 209 -11.00 -12.17 -6.22
C ALA A 209 -12.53 -12.30 -6.34
N ARG A 210 -13.23 -11.21 -6.68
CA ARG A 210 -14.69 -11.21 -6.84
C ARG A 210 -15.14 -11.29 -8.30
N LEU A 211 -14.26 -10.94 -9.24
CA LEU A 211 -14.60 -10.86 -10.66
C LEU A 211 -15.04 -12.21 -11.20
N LEU A 212 -16.24 -12.26 -11.80
CA LEU A 212 -16.78 -13.47 -12.38
C LEU A 212 -16.13 -13.72 -13.74
N THR A 213 -15.35 -14.79 -13.86
CA THR A 213 -14.55 -15.09 -15.07
C THR A 213 -14.97 -16.37 -15.79
N GLY A 214 -15.71 -17.25 -15.12
CA GLY A 214 -16.14 -18.54 -15.64
C GLY A 214 -17.50 -18.50 -16.37
N PRO A 215 -17.82 -19.55 -17.14
CA PRO A 215 -19.12 -19.71 -17.78
C PRO A 215 -20.22 -20.12 -16.79
N LEU A 216 -19.86 -20.57 -15.59
CA LEU A 216 -20.81 -20.90 -14.53
C LEU A 216 -21.09 -19.68 -13.67
N LEU A 217 -22.37 -19.42 -13.43
CA LEU A 217 -22.85 -18.29 -12.65
C LEU A 217 -23.93 -18.77 -11.69
N THR A 218 -23.81 -18.41 -10.41
CA THR A 218 -24.95 -18.50 -9.48
C THR A 218 -25.58 -17.11 -9.36
N ILE A 219 -26.89 -17.02 -9.53
CA ILE A 219 -27.65 -15.78 -9.46
C ILE A 219 -28.90 -15.97 -8.59
N GLU A 220 -29.18 -15.02 -7.72
CA GLU A 220 -30.46 -14.91 -7.03
C GLU A 220 -31.40 -14.04 -7.86
N LEU A 221 -32.50 -14.61 -8.33
CA LEU A 221 -33.51 -13.92 -9.13
C LEU A 221 -34.89 -14.19 -8.54
N GLY A 222 -35.60 -13.12 -8.15
CA GLY A 222 -36.92 -13.25 -7.51
C GLY A 222 -36.93 -14.09 -6.22
N GLY A 223 -35.82 -14.08 -5.47
CA GLY A 223 -35.64 -14.85 -4.23
C GLY A 223 -35.25 -16.32 -4.43
N ALA A 224 -35.11 -16.79 -5.67
CA ALA A 224 -34.64 -18.14 -5.99
C ALA A 224 -33.19 -18.12 -6.46
N LEU A 225 -32.38 -19.05 -5.96
CA LEU A 225 -31.03 -19.30 -6.45
C LEU A 225 -31.09 -20.14 -7.73
N LEU A 226 -30.53 -19.60 -8.80
CA LEU A 226 -30.40 -20.23 -10.10
C LEU A 226 -28.93 -20.43 -10.43
N ARG A 227 -28.59 -21.63 -10.91
CA ARG A 227 -27.26 -21.93 -11.47
C ARG A 227 -27.37 -21.86 -12.97
N CYS A 228 -26.52 -21.04 -13.59
CA CYS A 228 -26.56 -20.73 -15.01
C CYS A 228 -25.26 -21.16 -15.67
N ALA A 229 -25.36 -21.75 -16.87
CA ALA A 229 -24.22 -22.00 -17.73
C ALA A 229 -24.30 -21.07 -18.96
N LEU A 230 -23.45 -20.05 -18.97
CA LEU A 230 -23.38 -19.01 -19.99
C LEU A 230 -22.57 -19.47 -21.19
N GLY A 231 -22.93 -18.96 -22.37
CA GLY A 231 -22.28 -19.24 -23.65
C GLY A 231 -23.27 -19.59 -24.75
N ASP A 232 -22.85 -19.45 -26.00
CA ASP A 232 -23.65 -19.82 -27.18
C ASP A 232 -23.75 -21.34 -27.36
N GLU A 233 -22.77 -22.06 -26.82
CA GLU A 233 -22.77 -23.51 -26.65
C GLU A 233 -22.32 -23.88 -25.22
N VAL A 234 -22.81 -25.01 -24.73
CA VAL A 234 -22.46 -25.55 -23.41
C VAL A 234 -22.03 -26.99 -23.57
N THR A 235 -20.85 -27.32 -23.07
CA THR A 235 -20.32 -28.68 -23.09
C THR A 235 -20.52 -29.37 -21.75
N ILE A 236 -20.72 -30.69 -21.78
CA ILE A 236 -20.80 -31.56 -20.61
C ILE A 236 -19.65 -32.56 -20.68
N GLY A 237 -18.94 -32.75 -19.57
CA GLY A 237 -17.80 -33.68 -19.52
C GLY A 237 -17.22 -33.81 -18.11
N ARG A 238 -16.12 -34.55 -17.96
CA ARG A 238 -15.47 -34.74 -16.64
C ARG A 238 -14.31 -33.80 -16.34
N GLY A 239 -14.01 -32.85 -17.23
CA GLY A 239 -12.84 -31.97 -17.09
C GLY A 239 -12.97 -30.69 -17.89
N GLU A 240 -12.49 -30.69 -19.13
CA GLU A 240 -12.46 -29.54 -20.06
C GLU A 240 -13.86 -29.25 -20.66
N ALA A 241 -14.87 -29.07 -19.81
CA ALA A 241 -16.25 -28.83 -20.19
C ALA A 241 -16.89 -27.72 -19.34
N THR A 242 -17.95 -27.10 -19.86
CA THR A 242 -18.72 -26.08 -19.13
C THR A 242 -19.42 -26.66 -17.90
N LEU A 243 -20.11 -27.79 -18.07
CA LEU A 243 -20.74 -28.56 -17.00
C LEU A 243 -19.88 -29.78 -16.69
N VAL A 244 -19.26 -29.79 -15.51
CA VAL A 244 -18.32 -30.84 -15.11
C VAL A 244 -19.01 -31.88 -14.23
N VAL A 245 -18.88 -33.15 -14.59
CA VAL A 245 -19.37 -34.30 -13.79
C VAL A 245 -18.22 -35.24 -13.43
N ALA A 246 -18.14 -35.63 -12.16
CA ALA A 246 -17.08 -36.49 -11.64
C ALA A 246 -17.32 -37.99 -11.94
N SER A 247 -17.37 -38.36 -13.22
CA SER A 247 -17.49 -39.76 -13.65
C SER A 247 -16.38 -40.17 -14.62
N ARG A 248 -15.81 -41.37 -14.40
CA ARG A 248 -14.80 -41.97 -15.28
C ARG A 248 -15.38 -42.48 -16.59
N ALA A 249 -16.68 -42.77 -16.63
CA ALA A 249 -17.39 -43.20 -17.83
C ALA A 249 -17.60 -42.05 -18.83
N VAL A 250 -17.51 -40.80 -18.36
CA VAL A 250 -17.68 -39.59 -19.14
C VAL A 250 -16.33 -39.08 -19.66
N SER A 251 -16.30 -38.59 -20.90
CA SER A 251 -15.09 -38.01 -21.52
C SER A 251 -14.79 -36.63 -20.94
N ARG A 252 -13.56 -36.12 -21.10
CA ARG A 252 -13.19 -34.76 -20.63
C ARG A 252 -14.15 -33.69 -21.18
N THR A 253 -14.48 -33.81 -22.46
CA THR A 253 -15.56 -33.11 -23.15
C THR A 253 -16.36 -34.20 -23.86
N HIS A 254 -17.61 -34.42 -23.45
CA HIS A 254 -18.38 -35.61 -23.82
C HIS A 254 -19.55 -35.27 -24.75
N ALA A 255 -20.42 -34.38 -24.31
CA ALA A 255 -21.55 -33.91 -25.10
C ALA A 255 -21.51 -32.40 -25.25
N ARG A 256 -22.13 -31.89 -26.31
CA ARG A 256 -22.32 -30.46 -26.55
C ARG A 256 -23.80 -30.17 -26.75
N ILE A 257 -24.26 -29.13 -26.09
CA ILE A 257 -25.59 -28.54 -26.24
C ILE A 257 -25.41 -27.20 -26.96
N ARG A 258 -26.13 -27.01 -28.06
CA ARG A 258 -26.10 -25.77 -28.83
C ARG A 258 -27.43 -25.50 -29.52
N ARG A 259 -27.57 -24.31 -30.08
CA ARG A 259 -28.67 -24.00 -31.00
C ARG A 259 -28.33 -24.56 -32.39
N GLY A 260 -29.19 -25.43 -32.89
CA GLY A 260 -29.21 -25.93 -34.26
C GLY A 260 -30.32 -25.28 -35.09
N PRO A 261 -30.46 -25.68 -36.37
CA PRO A 261 -31.43 -25.09 -37.30
C PRO A 261 -32.90 -25.25 -36.87
N SER A 262 -33.23 -26.33 -36.15
CA SER A 262 -34.58 -26.69 -35.73
C SER A 262 -34.86 -26.46 -34.25
N GLY A 263 -33.93 -25.81 -33.53
CA GLY A 263 -34.02 -25.56 -32.09
C GLY A 263 -32.79 -26.06 -31.35
N ILE A 264 -32.96 -26.44 -30.09
CA ILE A 264 -31.84 -26.89 -29.25
C ILE A 264 -31.51 -28.35 -29.60
N GLU A 265 -30.22 -28.64 -29.75
CA GLU A 265 -29.73 -29.98 -30.03
C GLU A 265 -28.60 -30.38 -29.09
N VAL A 266 -28.49 -31.68 -28.83
CA VAL A 266 -27.40 -32.30 -28.08
C VAL A 266 -26.65 -33.29 -28.95
N GLU A 267 -25.32 -33.23 -28.93
CA GLU A 267 -24.44 -34.03 -29.77
C GLU A 267 -23.36 -34.72 -28.94
N ASP A 268 -23.11 -36.00 -29.18
CA ASP A 268 -21.95 -36.72 -28.65
C ASP A 268 -20.69 -36.35 -29.45
N LEU A 269 -19.62 -35.97 -28.77
CA LEU A 269 -18.38 -35.49 -29.40
C LEU A 269 -17.42 -36.63 -29.77
N GLY A 270 -17.96 -37.73 -30.31
CA GLY A 270 -17.18 -38.91 -30.71
C GLY A 270 -16.54 -39.63 -29.51
N THR A 271 -17.30 -39.79 -28.43
CA THR A 271 -16.76 -40.24 -27.16
C THR A 271 -16.58 -41.76 -27.13
N ARG A 272 -15.72 -42.29 -26.25
CA ARG A 272 -15.46 -43.74 -26.16
C ARG A 272 -16.74 -44.52 -25.81
N ASN A 273 -17.35 -44.14 -24.69
CA ASN A 273 -18.51 -44.84 -24.14
C ASN A 273 -19.84 -44.38 -24.77
N GLY A 274 -19.82 -43.26 -25.50
CA GLY A 274 -20.98 -42.71 -26.21
C GLY A 274 -22.01 -42.07 -25.29
N THR A 275 -22.96 -41.41 -25.92
CA THR A 275 -24.20 -40.92 -25.32
C THR A 275 -25.36 -41.78 -25.81
N THR A 276 -26.26 -42.22 -24.93
CA THR A 276 -27.39 -43.09 -25.29
C THR A 276 -28.74 -42.49 -24.91
N LEU A 277 -29.74 -42.64 -25.77
CA LEU A 277 -31.16 -42.34 -25.53
C LEU A 277 -31.93 -43.66 -25.51
N ALA A 278 -32.60 -43.97 -24.38
CA ALA A 278 -33.35 -45.22 -24.21
C ALA A 278 -32.54 -46.50 -24.60
N GLY A 279 -31.25 -46.51 -24.27
CA GLY A 279 -30.33 -47.61 -24.59
C GLY A 279 -29.72 -47.59 -26.00
N ALA A 280 -30.23 -46.77 -26.92
CA ALA A 280 -29.66 -46.61 -28.26
C ALA A 280 -28.60 -45.51 -28.28
N ARG A 281 -27.44 -45.77 -28.88
CA ARG A 281 -26.35 -44.79 -28.99
C ARG A 281 -26.67 -43.71 -30.03
N LEU A 282 -26.38 -42.45 -29.68
CA LEU A 282 -26.51 -41.32 -30.61
C LEU A 282 -25.43 -41.40 -31.69
N THR A 283 -25.84 -41.20 -32.94
CA THR A 283 -24.95 -41.18 -34.12
C THR A 283 -24.79 -39.79 -34.74
N GLY A 284 -25.48 -38.78 -34.20
CA GLY A 284 -25.43 -37.39 -34.63
C GLY A 284 -26.16 -36.48 -33.65
N ALA A 285 -26.39 -35.22 -34.04
CA ALA A 285 -27.10 -34.25 -33.22
C ALA A 285 -28.57 -34.68 -33.01
N LEU A 286 -28.98 -34.73 -31.75
CA LEU A 286 -30.34 -35.07 -31.32
C LEU A 286 -31.10 -33.78 -30.98
N PRO A 287 -32.19 -33.46 -31.68
CA PRO A 287 -33.07 -32.36 -31.29
C PRO A 287 -33.70 -32.61 -29.91
N VAL A 288 -33.66 -31.62 -29.03
CA VAL A 288 -34.22 -31.71 -27.67
C VAL A 288 -35.76 -31.74 -27.67
N GLY A 289 -36.41 -31.10 -28.64
CA GLY A 289 -37.87 -31.11 -28.76
C GLY A 289 -38.57 -30.60 -27.49
N ARG A 290 -39.47 -31.42 -26.91
CA ARG A 290 -40.16 -31.12 -25.63
C ARG A 290 -39.35 -31.52 -24.39
N GLY A 291 -38.22 -32.18 -24.59
CA GLY A 291 -37.35 -32.71 -23.54
C GLY A 291 -36.83 -34.09 -23.92
N VAL A 292 -35.58 -34.37 -23.53
CA VAL A 292 -34.88 -35.62 -23.76
C VAL A 292 -34.16 -36.06 -22.49
N GLN A 293 -34.09 -37.37 -22.29
CA GLN A 293 -33.31 -37.99 -21.22
C GLN A 293 -32.25 -38.89 -21.85
N ILE A 294 -30.99 -38.56 -21.63
CA ILE A 294 -29.83 -39.26 -22.18
C ILE A 294 -28.96 -39.78 -21.04
N LEU A 295 -28.22 -40.87 -21.29
CA LEU A 295 -27.16 -41.33 -20.41
C LEU A 295 -25.82 -41.02 -21.06
N LEU A 296 -24.96 -40.29 -20.33
CA LEU A 296 -23.59 -40.00 -20.72
C LEU A 296 -22.69 -41.14 -20.24
N GLY A 297 -21.92 -41.71 -21.16
CA GLY A 297 -21.04 -42.84 -20.86
C GLY A 297 -21.76 -44.10 -20.37
N GLY A 298 -23.08 -44.20 -20.57
CA GLY A 298 -23.91 -45.32 -20.12
C GLY A 298 -24.29 -45.32 -18.64
N GLU A 299 -23.85 -44.31 -17.86
CA GLU A 299 -24.02 -44.32 -16.40
C GLU A 299 -24.58 -43.00 -15.83
N VAL A 300 -24.23 -41.85 -16.41
CA VAL A 300 -24.60 -40.54 -15.86
C VAL A 300 -25.89 -40.04 -16.50
N PRO A 301 -27.01 -39.91 -15.77
CA PRO A 301 -28.25 -39.36 -16.31
C PRO A 301 -28.11 -37.86 -16.56
N CYS A 302 -28.58 -37.44 -17.72
CA CYS A 302 -28.68 -36.05 -18.14
C CYS A 302 -30.06 -35.83 -18.77
N ALA A 303 -30.87 -34.95 -18.21
CA ALA A 303 -32.12 -34.53 -18.81
C ALA A 303 -31.98 -33.11 -19.35
N ILE A 304 -32.45 -32.90 -20.58
CA ILE A 304 -32.42 -31.60 -21.23
C ILE A 304 -33.84 -31.28 -21.65
N ALA A 305 -34.38 -30.16 -21.19
CA ALA A 305 -35.72 -29.70 -21.52
C ALA A 305 -35.71 -28.24 -21.97
N PRO A 306 -36.66 -27.80 -22.81
CA PRO A 306 -36.82 -26.38 -23.11
C PRO A 306 -36.96 -25.54 -21.83
N GLY A 307 -36.24 -24.42 -21.78
CA GLY A 307 -36.28 -23.48 -20.68
C GLY A 307 -37.10 -22.23 -21.03
N THR A 308 -36.94 -21.18 -20.23
CA THR A 308 -37.51 -19.87 -20.55
C THR A 308 -36.79 -19.24 -21.75
N GLY A 309 -37.55 -18.65 -22.67
CA GLY A 309 -36.99 -18.00 -23.85
C GLY A 309 -36.48 -19.02 -24.88
N GLN A 310 -35.25 -18.83 -25.35
CA GLN A 310 -34.62 -19.68 -26.38
C GLN A 310 -33.55 -20.63 -25.82
N GLY A 311 -33.50 -20.79 -24.49
CA GLY A 311 -32.56 -21.67 -23.80
C GLY A 311 -33.16 -23.01 -23.38
N CYS A 312 -32.37 -23.82 -22.70
CA CYS A 312 -32.80 -25.08 -22.08
C CYS A 312 -32.53 -25.08 -20.57
N VAL A 313 -33.14 -26.05 -19.90
CA VAL A 313 -32.78 -26.49 -18.56
C VAL A 313 -32.05 -27.81 -18.71
N VAL A 314 -30.92 -27.94 -18.04
CA VAL A 314 -30.13 -29.17 -17.98
C VAL A 314 -30.15 -29.68 -16.54
N GLU A 315 -30.65 -30.89 -16.34
CA GLU A 315 -30.52 -31.62 -15.09
C GLU A 315 -29.42 -32.67 -15.26
N LEU A 316 -28.31 -32.49 -14.56
CA LEU A 316 -27.12 -33.32 -14.66
C LEU A 316 -26.71 -33.79 -13.28
N ALA A 317 -26.67 -35.11 -13.07
CA ALA A 317 -26.26 -35.71 -11.79
C ALA A 317 -27.01 -35.15 -10.55
N GLY A 318 -28.30 -34.83 -10.71
CA GLY A 318 -29.15 -34.28 -9.63
C GLY A 318 -29.06 -32.76 -9.46
N GLU A 319 -28.20 -32.10 -10.21
CA GLU A 319 -28.07 -30.64 -10.23
C GLU A 319 -28.81 -30.04 -11.43
N ARG A 320 -29.48 -28.90 -11.21
CA ARG A 320 -30.26 -28.22 -12.24
C ARG A 320 -29.59 -26.92 -12.67
N PHE A 321 -29.40 -26.76 -13.98
CA PHE A 321 -28.77 -25.61 -14.61
C PHE A 321 -29.71 -24.95 -15.62
N SER A 322 -29.79 -23.62 -15.58
CA SER A 322 -30.39 -22.81 -16.63
C SER A 322 -29.35 -22.49 -17.70
N VAL A 323 -29.64 -22.86 -18.94
CA VAL A 323 -28.69 -22.75 -20.06
C VAL A 323 -29.31 -21.87 -21.15
N PRO A 324 -29.06 -20.55 -21.14
CA PRO A 324 -29.67 -19.62 -22.10
C PRO A 324 -29.27 -19.86 -23.55
N LEU A 325 -28.10 -20.48 -23.81
CA LEU A 325 -27.49 -20.63 -25.13
C LEU A 325 -27.37 -19.28 -25.84
N GLY A 326 -26.66 -18.35 -25.19
CA GLY A 326 -26.55 -16.94 -25.53
C GLY A 326 -26.65 -16.07 -24.28
N ASP A 327 -27.27 -14.90 -24.41
CA ASP A 327 -27.47 -13.98 -23.30
C ASP A 327 -28.53 -14.50 -22.30
N LEU A 328 -28.22 -14.46 -21.00
CA LEU A 328 -29.17 -14.70 -19.91
C LEU A 328 -30.03 -13.45 -19.68
N PRO A 329 -31.36 -13.49 -19.88
CA PRO A 329 -32.21 -12.34 -19.59
C PRO A 329 -32.43 -12.17 -18.08
N VAL A 330 -32.21 -10.94 -17.58
CA VAL A 330 -32.49 -10.55 -16.19
C VAL A 330 -33.22 -9.20 -16.18
N GLY A 331 -34.56 -9.26 -16.06
CA GLY A 331 -35.39 -8.08 -16.28
C GLY A 331 -35.15 -7.47 -17.68
N PRO A 332 -34.91 -6.16 -17.80
CA PRO A 332 -34.64 -5.51 -19.09
C PRO A 332 -33.21 -5.72 -19.60
N TRP A 333 -32.32 -6.32 -18.79
CA TRP A 333 -30.89 -6.45 -19.09
C TRP A 333 -30.51 -7.86 -19.53
N ARG A 334 -29.25 -8.02 -19.96
CA ARG A 334 -28.68 -9.28 -20.45
C ARG A 334 -27.37 -9.56 -19.74
N ILE A 335 -27.21 -10.76 -19.19
CA ILE A 335 -25.94 -11.24 -18.66
C ILE A 335 -25.30 -12.18 -19.68
N ARG A 336 -24.01 -11.98 -19.96
CA ARG A 336 -23.28 -12.83 -20.90
C ARG A 336 -21.84 -13.02 -20.48
N LEU A 337 -21.23 -14.12 -20.92
CA LEU A 337 -19.78 -14.30 -20.84
C LEU A 337 -19.13 -13.57 -22.03
N GLU A 338 -18.29 -12.59 -21.76
CA GLU A 338 -17.46 -11.93 -22.76
C GLU A 338 -16.05 -12.48 -22.73
N ARG A 339 -15.47 -12.68 -23.91
CA ARG A 339 -14.07 -13.06 -24.06
C ARG A 339 -13.32 -11.87 -24.62
N ALA A 340 -12.30 -11.40 -23.90
CA ALA A 340 -11.40 -10.35 -24.33
C ALA A 340 -9.96 -10.88 -24.26
N ALA A 341 -9.33 -11.05 -25.43
CA ALA A 341 -8.02 -11.66 -25.59
C ALA A 341 -7.91 -13.01 -24.82
N ALA A 342 -7.01 -13.12 -23.85
CA ALA A 342 -6.79 -14.33 -23.05
C ALA A 342 -7.70 -14.44 -21.80
N SER A 343 -8.61 -13.49 -21.60
CA SER A 343 -9.47 -13.42 -20.40
C SER A 343 -10.95 -13.53 -20.76
N ALA A 344 -11.74 -14.06 -19.84
CA ALA A 344 -13.19 -14.04 -19.92
C ALA A 344 -13.78 -13.41 -18.66
N PHE A 345 -14.90 -12.73 -18.81
CA PHE A 345 -15.62 -12.10 -17.70
C PHE A 345 -17.11 -12.09 -17.97
N VAL A 346 -17.90 -12.16 -16.89
CA VAL A 346 -19.35 -12.05 -16.98
C VAL A 346 -19.71 -10.57 -17.01
N ALA A 347 -20.40 -10.14 -18.06
CA ALA A 347 -20.83 -8.76 -18.25
C ALA A 347 -22.35 -8.63 -18.15
N LEU A 348 -22.80 -7.53 -17.56
CA LEU A 348 -24.17 -7.04 -17.65
C LEU A 348 -24.25 -6.03 -18.80
N LYS A 349 -25.18 -6.28 -19.73
CA LYS A 349 -25.47 -5.43 -20.88
C LYS A 349 -26.86 -4.83 -20.75
N THR A 350 -26.93 -3.54 -21.02
CA THR A 350 -28.17 -2.76 -21.15
C THR A 350 -28.47 -2.61 -22.63
N PRO A 351 -29.49 -3.31 -23.16
CA PRO A 351 -29.89 -3.14 -24.56
C PRO A 351 -30.30 -1.69 -24.86
N PRO A 352 -30.17 -1.24 -26.12
CA PRO A 352 -30.66 0.08 -26.52
C PRO A 352 -32.15 0.27 -26.16
N GLY A 353 -32.47 1.39 -25.51
CA GLY A 353 -33.83 1.71 -25.06
C GLY A 353 -34.26 1.09 -23.73
N ALA A 354 -33.45 0.19 -23.14
CA ALA A 354 -33.68 -0.30 -21.79
C ALA A 354 -33.26 0.74 -20.72
N PRO A 355 -33.94 0.80 -19.56
CA PRO A 355 -33.51 1.65 -18.46
C PRO A 355 -32.15 1.18 -17.91
N PRO A 356 -31.29 2.11 -17.45
CA PRO A 356 -29.99 1.75 -16.90
C PRO A 356 -30.12 1.00 -15.56
N PRO A 357 -29.25 0.01 -15.28
CA PRO A 357 -29.17 -0.63 -13.98
C PRO A 357 -28.48 0.25 -12.95
N PHE A 358 -28.70 -0.06 -11.69
CA PHE A 358 -28.06 0.59 -10.55
C PHE A 358 -27.35 -0.44 -9.65
N LEU A 359 -26.16 -0.09 -9.17
CA LEU A 359 -25.47 -0.81 -8.08
C LEU A 359 -25.41 0.13 -6.87
N GLY A 360 -26.26 -0.14 -5.87
CA GLY A 360 -26.47 0.79 -4.76
C GLY A 360 -26.98 2.14 -5.27
N ASP A 361 -26.17 3.18 -5.09
CA ASP A 361 -26.47 4.55 -5.55
C ASP A 361 -25.89 4.89 -6.93
N TYR A 362 -25.15 3.98 -7.56
CA TYR A 362 -24.46 4.27 -8.81
C TYR A 362 -25.26 3.78 -10.00
N GLN A 363 -25.55 4.69 -10.94
CA GLN A 363 -26.08 4.31 -12.25
C GLN A 363 -24.96 3.70 -13.07
N LEU A 364 -25.20 2.55 -13.67
CA LEU A 364 -24.19 1.79 -14.39
C LEU A 364 -24.15 2.15 -15.87
N ALA A 365 -22.96 2.01 -16.46
CA ALA A 365 -22.76 2.12 -17.89
C ALA A 365 -23.53 1.02 -18.65
N PRO A 366 -23.76 1.17 -19.98
CA PRO A 366 -24.47 0.16 -20.77
C PRO A 366 -23.82 -1.22 -20.79
N SER A 367 -22.54 -1.30 -20.44
CA SER A 367 -21.77 -2.52 -20.33
C SER A 367 -20.87 -2.44 -19.10
N VAL A 368 -21.06 -3.33 -18.15
CA VAL A 368 -20.25 -3.40 -16.93
C VAL A 368 -19.92 -4.85 -16.59
N GLU A 369 -18.80 -5.06 -15.88
CA GLU A 369 -18.42 -6.39 -15.41
C GLU A 369 -19.15 -6.72 -14.11
N LEU A 370 -19.52 -7.99 -13.92
CA LEU A 370 -20.15 -8.47 -12.69
C LEU A 370 -19.14 -9.13 -11.75
N CYS A 371 -19.38 -8.93 -10.45
CA CYS A 371 -18.61 -9.51 -9.35
C CYS A 371 -19.53 -10.27 -8.40
N ALA A 372 -18.95 -11.24 -7.71
CA ALA A 372 -19.56 -11.82 -6.52
C ALA A 372 -19.88 -10.71 -5.49
N GLY A 373 -21.11 -10.74 -4.96
CA GLY A 373 -21.65 -9.74 -4.03
C GLY A 373 -22.46 -8.62 -4.70
N ASP A 374 -22.47 -8.50 -6.03
CA ASP A 374 -23.24 -7.47 -6.72
C ASP A 374 -24.74 -7.63 -6.51
N ALA A 375 -25.43 -6.50 -6.28
CA ALA A 375 -26.87 -6.44 -6.13
C ALA A 375 -27.42 -5.34 -7.05
N ILE A 376 -28.05 -5.75 -8.15
CA ILE A 376 -28.42 -4.85 -9.24
C ILE A 376 -29.90 -4.49 -9.14
N ALA A 377 -30.20 -3.19 -9.12
CA ALA A 377 -31.54 -2.64 -8.98
C ALA A 377 -31.97 -1.86 -10.23
N ALA A 378 -33.28 -1.68 -10.40
CA ALA A 378 -33.86 -0.88 -11.49
C ALA A 378 -33.90 0.63 -11.19
N SER A 379 -33.63 1.01 -9.94
CA SER A 379 -33.59 2.40 -9.48
C SER A 379 -32.54 2.57 -8.38
N ARG A 380 -32.05 3.80 -8.23
CA ARG A 380 -31.15 4.20 -7.14
C ARG A 380 -31.71 3.78 -5.77
N GLY A 381 -30.92 3.05 -4.99
CA GLY A 381 -31.31 2.59 -3.65
C GLY A 381 -32.52 1.64 -3.60
N GLY A 382 -33.00 1.16 -4.75
CA GLY A 382 -34.16 0.28 -4.83
C GLY A 382 -33.85 -1.16 -4.42
N ALA A 383 -34.91 -1.97 -4.30
CA ALA A 383 -34.75 -3.41 -4.11
C ALA A 383 -34.03 -4.04 -5.32
N PRO A 384 -33.04 -4.93 -5.11
CA PRO A 384 -32.35 -5.60 -6.21
C PRO A 384 -33.29 -6.47 -7.03
N VAL A 385 -33.20 -6.33 -8.35
CA VAL A 385 -33.83 -7.22 -9.34
C VAL A 385 -33.15 -8.60 -9.30
N PHE A 386 -31.83 -8.60 -9.16
CA PHE A 386 -31.05 -9.82 -8.96
C PHE A 386 -29.80 -9.57 -8.12
N ARG A 387 -29.25 -10.64 -7.56
CA ARG A 387 -27.98 -10.62 -6.81
C ARG A 387 -27.03 -11.69 -7.32
N ILE A 388 -25.75 -11.40 -7.27
CA ILE A 388 -24.69 -12.40 -7.42
C ILE A 388 -24.22 -12.76 -5.99
N PRO A 389 -24.46 -13.99 -5.50
CA PRO A 389 -24.02 -14.39 -4.18
C PRO A 389 -22.49 -14.26 -4.01
N ALA A 390 -22.04 -13.94 -2.80
CA ALA A 390 -20.62 -13.72 -2.51
C ALA A 390 -19.75 -15.00 -2.52
N GLY A 391 -20.34 -16.20 -2.62
CA GLY A 391 -19.65 -17.48 -2.42
C GLY A 391 -19.98 -18.58 -3.42
N GLY A 392 -19.99 -18.29 -4.73
CA GLY A 392 -20.41 -19.28 -5.73
C GLY A 392 -19.75 -19.15 -7.10
N GLN A 393 -18.41 -19.18 -7.15
CA GLN A 393 -17.69 -19.62 -8.35
C GLN A 393 -17.48 -21.13 -8.31
#